data_AF-A0A833H308-F1
#
_entry.id   AF-A0A833H308-F1
#
_cell.length_a   1.000
_cell.length_b   1.000
_cell.length_c   1.000
_cell.angle_alpha   90.00
_cell.angle_beta   90.00
_cell.angle_gamma   90.00
#
_symmetry.space_group_name_H-M   'P 1'
#
loop_
_entity.id
_entity.type
_entity.pdbx_description
1 polymer ?
#
loop_
_entity_poly.entity_id
_entity_poly.type
_entity_poly.pdbx_seq_one_letter_code
_entity_poly.pdbx_strand_id
1 'polypeptide(L)'
;MQQSLNEKRKVTRHKVSRPILLSLFLFFVSCGDSAFGAPVYDVVVDPGHGGAPVRRNDDMWDPITRQYLNGYNMGMQYGEHYEYKIVLDISKKTRAYLKLTETEDGWKQFEKLLREFSSQKEFKRVVLRSHLTREDNWDDRGLSEDDPNVNVPYRHYDFPDPKNSSRMEQGRLSYINSLKPQLVVSIHLNPAGPKQSGGMAAVLAPGYRTFDQMRKITLGQAKPSAYRKLPWSCCWLRNQPGWSDYEVAMADTWVYFHGYWTNKKNTEPWLEKNRGFRYNMITWRYADEPGWEKEAAKKGPGPYALKYSEFRPEGRFWDRERSEPEFWRREAAVR
;
A
#
# COMPACT_ATOMS: atom_id res chain seq x y z
N MET A 1 47.54 -41.63 50.87
CA MET A 1 47.65 -41.52 52.35
C MET A 1 46.93 -40.23 52.73
N GLN A 2 45.69 -40.25 53.26
CA GLN A 2 45.35 -40.38 54.70
C GLN A 2 46.13 -39.35 55.56
N GLN A 3 45.57 -38.48 56.39
CA GLN A 3 44.34 -38.48 57.22
C GLN A 3 44.08 -37.03 57.70
N SER A 4 42.86 -36.49 57.61
CA SER A 4 41.88 -36.24 58.70
C SER A 4 42.25 -35.19 59.77
N LEU A 5 41.33 -34.21 59.95
CA LEU A 5 40.67 -33.77 61.21
C LEU A 5 40.21 -32.31 60.98
N ASN A 6 38.95 -32.04 60.63
CA ASN A 6 37.72 -32.07 61.42
C ASN A 6 37.73 -31.10 62.61
N GLU A 7 37.23 -29.87 62.41
CA GLU A 7 36.73 -29.05 63.52
C GLU A 7 35.43 -28.32 63.12
N LYS A 8 34.39 -28.59 63.91
CA LYS A 8 33.01 -28.11 63.75
C LYS A 8 32.92 -26.64 64.15
N ARG A 9 32.36 -25.78 63.29
CA ARG A 9 31.82 -24.48 63.72
C ARG A 9 30.31 -24.38 63.47
N LYS A 10 29.62 -24.06 64.57
CA LYS A 10 28.17 -23.87 64.72
C LYS A 10 27.61 -22.88 63.71
N VAL A 11 26.52 -23.28 63.07
CA VAL A 11 25.66 -22.44 62.22
C VAL A 11 24.69 -21.68 63.11
N THR A 12 24.85 -20.36 63.22
CA THR A 12 23.81 -19.45 63.70
C THR A 12 23.12 -18.81 62.49
N ARG A 13 21.88 -19.25 62.22
CA ARG A 13 21.00 -18.64 61.22
C ARG A 13 20.48 -17.30 61.74
N HIS A 14 21.03 -16.19 61.23
CA HIS A 14 20.32 -14.91 61.30
C HIS A 14 19.24 -14.86 60.22
N LYS A 15 17.98 -14.75 60.65
CA LYS A 15 16.84 -14.41 59.78
C LYS A 15 17.03 -12.97 59.29
N VAL A 16 17.50 -12.80 58.06
CA VAL A 16 17.41 -11.52 57.35
C VAL A 16 16.04 -11.45 56.72
N SER A 17 15.15 -10.66 57.31
CA SER A 17 13.88 -10.25 56.71
C SER A 17 14.18 -9.37 55.49
N ARG A 18 14.04 -9.92 54.28
CA ARG A 18 14.06 -9.14 53.04
C ARG A 18 12.73 -8.40 52.92
N PRO A 19 12.71 -7.06 52.76
CA PRO A 19 11.49 -6.37 52.35
C PRO A 19 11.13 -6.80 50.93
N ILE A 20 9.92 -7.31 50.78
CA ILE A 20 9.31 -7.61 49.48
C ILE A 20 9.09 -6.25 48.81
N LEU A 21 9.97 -5.90 47.87
CA LEU A 21 9.75 -4.78 46.96
C LEU A 21 8.59 -5.19 46.04
N LEU A 22 7.40 -4.71 46.36
CA LEU A 22 6.22 -4.87 45.51
C LEU A 22 6.42 -3.95 44.29
N SER A 23 7.06 -4.45 43.24
CA SER A 23 7.14 -3.78 41.96
C SER A 23 5.74 -3.74 41.34
N LEU A 24 5.01 -2.63 41.56
CA LEU A 24 3.85 -2.24 40.78
C LEU A 24 4.29 -2.06 39.33
N PHE A 25 4.20 -3.12 38.53
CA PHE A 25 4.17 -3.04 37.09
C PHE A 25 2.84 -2.38 36.68
N LEU A 26 2.85 -1.05 36.63
CA LEU A 26 1.85 -0.28 35.88
C LEU A 26 2.07 -0.61 34.40
N PHE A 27 1.40 -1.65 33.93
CA PHE A 27 1.08 -1.82 32.52
C PHE A 27 0.18 -0.65 32.12
N PHE A 28 0.80 0.48 31.75
CA PHE A 28 0.16 1.45 30.89
C PHE A 28 -0.03 0.77 29.54
N VAL A 29 -1.17 0.10 29.39
CA VAL A 29 -1.77 -0.12 28.08
C VAL A 29 -2.00 1.27 27.51
N SER A 30 -1.06 1.72 26.69
CA SER A 30 -1.20 2.90 25.84
C SER A 30 -2.25 2.61 24.76
N CYS A 31 -3.51 2.46 25.17
CA CYS A 31 -4.60 2.94 24.33
C CYS A 31 -4.41 4.45 24.29
N GLY A 32 -4.07 4.97 23.12
CA GLY A 32 -3.84 6.39 22.85
C GLY A 32 -5.11 7.23 22.94
N ASP A 33 -5.84 7.13 24.05
CA ASP A 33 -6.74 8.19 24.46
C ASP A 33 -5.86 9.25 25.12
N SER A 34 -5.53 10.28 24.34
CA SER A 34 -4.96 11.51 24.84
C SER A 34 -5.88 12.04 25.94
N ALA A 35 -5.49 11.82 27.18
CA ALA A 35 -6.23 12.24 28.37
C ALA A 35 -6.57 13.74 28.40
N PHE A 36 -6.05 14.54 27.45
CA PHE A 36 -6.34 15.97 27.26
C PHE A 36 -6.32 16.45 25.78
N GLY A 37 -6.60 15.61 24.77
CA GLY A 37 -6.50 16.03 23.35
C GLY A 37 -7.46 15.33 22.36
N ALA A 38 -7.66 15.93 21.18
CA ALA A 38 -8.43 15.33 20.08
C ALA A 38 -7.66 14.15 19.45
N PRO A 39 -8.35 13.08 18.99
CA PRO A 39 -7.68 11.93 18.37
C PRO A 39 -6.94 12.34 17.09
N VAL A 40 -5.75 11.75 16.90
CA VAL A 40 -4.84 12.07 15.79
C VAL A 40 -4.83 10.92 14.79
N TYR A 41 -4.95 11.24 13.51
CA TYR A 41 -4.87 10.31 12.39
C TYR A 41 -3.87 10.82 11.37
N ASP A 42 -2.96 9.95 10.93
CA ASP A 42 -2.03 10.20 9.84
C ASP A 42 -2.72 9.93 8.49
N VAL A 43 -2.71 10.95 7.63
CA VAL A 43 -3.29 10.92 6.29
C VAL A 43 -2.20 11.24 5.28
N VAL A 44 -2.01 10.36 4.29
CA VAL A 44 -1.12 10.65 3.16
C VAL A 44 -1.95 11.09 1.97
N VAL A 45 -1.65 12.26 1.44
CA VAL A 45 -2.19 12.76 0.18
C VAL A 45 -1.13 12.53 -0.89
N ASP A 46 -1.44 11.66 -1.84
CA ASP A 46 -0.55 11.24 -2.91
C ASP A 46 -0.97 11.88 -4.25
N PRO A 47 -0.35 12.99 -4.67
CA PRO A 47 -0.53 13.50 -6.01
C PRO A 47 0.03 12.51 -7.03
N GLY A 48 -0.85 11.96 -7.87
CA GLY A 48 -0.49 11.04 -8.94
C GLY A 48 0.64 11.58 -9.82
N HIS A 49 1.42 10.68 -10.41
CA HIS A 49 2.51 11.02 -11.34
C HIS A 49 3.58 11.94 -10.71
N GLY A 50 4.23 12.81 -11.49
CA GLY A 50 5.23 13.79 -11.05
C GLY A 50 6.56 13.68 -11.78
N GLY A 51 6.88 12.53 -12.34
CA GLY A 51 8.08 12.27 -13.13
C GLY A 51 7.97 12.62 -14.62
N ALA A 52 9.11 12.63 -15.29
CA ALA A 52 9.31 12.90 -16.70
C ALA A 52 9.00 11.67 -17.58
N PRO A 53 8.46 11.87 -18.80
CA PRO A 53 8.16 10.81 -19.76
C PRO A 53 9.42 10.33 -20.51
N VAL A 54 10.28 9.60 -19.81
CA VAL A 54 11.50 9.06 -20.43
C VAL A 54 11.19 7.88 -21.36
N ARG A 55 11.98 7.72 -22.43
CA ARG A 55 11.80 6.63 -23.42
C ARG A 55 12.14 5.23 -22.91
N ARG A 56 12.85 5.14 -21.78
CA ARG A 56 13.29 3.88 -21.16
C ARG A 56 12.30 3.41 -20.09
N ASN A 57 12.38 2.13 -19.72
CA ASN A 57 11.78 1.69 -18.46
C ASN A 57 12.54 2.33 -17.29
N ASP A 58 11.80 2.95 -16.39
CA ASP A 58 12.36 3.80 -15.32
C ASP A 58 11.51 3.80 -14.04
N ASP A 59 10.46 2.99 -14.01
CA ASP A 59 9.55 2.83 -12.88
C ASP A 59 9.29 1.35 -12.58
N MET A 60 8.93 1.06 -11.33
CA MET A 60 8.63 -0.28 -10.84
C MET A 60 9.80 -1.26 -11.04
N TRP A 61 10.88 -1.09 -10.26
CA TRP A 61 12.02 -2.01 -10.29
C TRP A 61 11.62 -3.41 -9.84
N ASP A 62 12.00 -4.42 -10.60
CA ASP A 62 11.82 -5.83 -10.29
C ASP A 62 13.17 -6.48 -9.92
N PRO A 63 13.37 -6.91 -8.66
CA PRO A 63 14.61 -7.53 -8.22
C PRO A 63 14.82 -8.93 -8.81
N ILE A 64 13.78 -9.59 -9.35
CA ILE A 64 13.92 -10.91 -9.98
C ILE A 64 14.61 -10.76 -11.34
N THR A 65 14.09 -9.89 -12.21
CA THR A 65 14.66 -9.65 -13.54
C THR A 65 15.79 -8.63 -13.54
N ARG A 66 15.94 -7.86 -12.45
CA ARG A 66 16.87 -6.73 -12.32
C ARG A 66 16.64 -5.67 -13.40
N GLN A 67 15.37 -5.39 -13.68
CA GLN A 67 14.95 -4.41 -14.67
C GLN A 67 13.77 -3.60 -14.13
N TYR A 68 13.60 -2.38 -14.65
CA TYR A 68 12.35 -1.64 -14.46
C TYR A 68 11.26 -2.25 -15.35
N LEU A 69 10.10 -2.51 -14.77
CA LEU A 69 8.99 -3.16 -15.48
C LEU A 69 8.28 -2.21 -16.45
N ASN A 70 8.26 -0.91 -16.14
CA ASN A 70 7.52 0.07 -16.93
C ASN A 70 8.36 1.32 -17.22
N GLY A 71 8.05 1.98 -18.34
CA GLY A 71 8.33 3.40 -18.51
C GLY A 71 7.59 4.23 -17.46
N TYR A 72 8.13 5.40 -17.14
CA TYR A 72 7.45 6.31 -16.22
C TYR A 72 6.19 6.89 -16.88
N ASN A 73 5.04 6.78 -16.21
CA ASN A 73 3.79 7.35 -16.70
C ASN A 73 3.58 8.75 -16.15
N MET A 74 3.70 9.78 -17.00
CA MET A 74 3.50 11.18 -16.63
C MET A 74 2.03 11.57 -16.40
N GLY A 75 1.09 10.68 -16.71
CA GLY A 75 -0.35 10.94 -16.63
C GLY A 75 -0.89 11.58 -17.91
N MET A 76 -2.12 12.05 -17.83
CA MET A 76 -2.86 12.61 -18.96
C MET A 76 -2.42 14.05 -19.28
N GLN A 77 -2.55 14.43 -20.55
CA GLN A 77 -2.32 15.78 -21.04
C GLN A 77 -3.50 16.23 -21.93
N TYR A 78 -3.97 17.46 -21.73
CA TYR A 78 -4.94 18.12 -22.60
C TYR A 78 -4.49 19.55 -22.89
N GLY A 79 -3.96 19.79 -24.10
CA GLY A 79 -3.32 21.05 -24.44
C GLY A 79 -2.11 21.33 -23.53
N GLU A 80 -2.13 22.47 -22.84
CA GLU A 80 -1.08 22.87 -21.89
C GLU A 80 -1.32 22.32 -20.46
N HIS A 81 -2.44 21.63 -20.24
CA HIS A 81 -2.81 21.09 -18.95
C HIS A 81 -2.26 19.68 -18.77
N TYR A 82 -1.44 19.50 -17.75
CA TYR A 82 -0.86 18.21 -17.38
C TYR A 82 -1.46 17.72 -16.07
N GLU A 83 -1.86 16.45 -16.04
CA GLU A 83 -2.43 15.81 -14.85
C GLU A 83 -1.51 15.98 -13.65
N TYR A 84 -0.22 15.68 -13.79
CA TYR A 84 0.75 15.72 -12.69
C TYR A 84 0.86 17.10 -12.01
N LYS A 85 0.66 18.20 -12.76
CA LYS A 85 0.64 19.56 -12.22
C LYS A 85 -0.65 19.82 -11.47
N ILE A 86 -1.78 19.54 -12.11
CA ILE A 86 -3.10 19.81 -11.53
C ILE A 86 -3.30 19.01 -10.24
N VAL A 87 -2.95 17.72 -10.23
CA VAL A 87 -3.13 16.88 -9.03
C VAL A 87 -2.18 17.29 -7.90
N LEU A 88 -1.01 17.85 -8.19
CA LEU A 88 -0.12 18.43 -7.16
C LEU A 88 -0.78 19.64 -6.50
N ASP A 89 -1.35 20.56 -7.28
CA ASP A 89 -2.01 21.76 -6.76
C ASP A 89 -3.25 21.40 -5.93
N ILE A 90 -4.08 20.47 -6.43
CA ILE A 90 -5.21 19.93 -5.66
C ILE A 90 -4.72 19.29 -4.36
N SER A 91 -3.64 18.52 -4.40
CA SER A 91 -3.09 17.86 -3.21
C SER A 91 -2.55 18.85 -2.18
N LYS A 92 -1.86 19.91 -2.62
CA LYS A 92 -1.40 21.00 -1.75
C LYS A 92 -2.59 21.71 -1.08
N LYS A 93 -3.66 21.98 -1.83
CA LYS A 93 -4.90 22.56 -1.29
C LYS A 93 -5.60 21.62 -0.30
N THR A 94 -5.69 20.33 -0.62
CA THR A 94 -6.22 19.30 0.29
C THR A 94 -5.43 19.27 1.59
N ARG A 95 -4.09 19.22 1.53
CA ARG A 95 -3.23 19.28 2.72
C ARG A 95 -3.47 20.57 3.53
N ALA A 96 -3.62 21.73 2.87
CA ALA A 96 -3.91 22.98 3.56
C ALA A 96 -5.22 22.91 4.37
N TYR A 97 -6.28 22.30 3.80
CA TYR A 97 -7.53 22.07 4.53
C TYR A 97 -7.36 21.07 5.69
N LEU A 98 -6.63 19.97 5.48
CA LEU A 98 -6.37 18.99 6.55
C LEU A 98 -5.59 19.62 7.71
N LYS A 99 -4.61 20.49 7.43
CA LYS A 99 -3.85 21.22 8.45
C LYS A 99 -4.70 22.14 9.33
N LEU A 100 -5.87 22.59 8.87
CA LEU A 100 -6.78 23.36 9.72
C LEU A 100 -7.18 22.57 10.98
N THR A 101 -7.22 21.24 10.90
CA THR A 101 -7.59 20.38 12.04
C THR A 101 -6.58 20.41 13.21
N GLU A 102 -5.35 20.86 12.97
CA GLU A 102 -4.25 20.82 13.95
C GLU A 102 -4.41 21.85 15.08
N THR A 103 -5.24 22.89 14.89
CA THR A 103 -5.49 23.95 15.90
C THR A 103 -6.97 24.09 16.22
N GLU A 104 -7.30 24.72 17.35
CA GLU A 104 -8.71 24.98 17.71
C GLU A 104 -9.38 25.99 16.77
N ASP A 105 -8.67 27.06 16.43
CA ASP A 105 -9.20 28.07 15.51
C ASP A 105 -9.27 27.57 14.06
N GLY A 106 -8.29 26.78 13.64
CA GLY A 106 -8.36 26.06 12.36
C GLY A 106 -9.53 25.06 12.34
N TRP A 107 -9.79 24.34 13.45
CA TRP A 107 -10.93 23.43 13.52
C TRP A 107 -12.26 24.14 13.28
N LYS A 108 -12.47 25.34 13.84
CA LYS A 108 -13.67 26.15 13.56
C LYS A 108 -13.82 26.47 12.06
N GLN A 109 -12.71 26.68 11.35
CA GLN A 109 -12.73 26.89 9.89
C GLN A 109 -13.00 25.59 9.14
N PHE A 110 -12.37 24.50 9.55
CA PHE A 110 -12.59 23.17 8.98
C PHE A 110 -14.05 22.73 9.13
N GLU A 111 -14.66 22.99 10.28
CA GLU A 111 -16.07 22.68 10.54
C GLU A 111 -17.01 23.44 9.61
N LYS A 112 -16.71 24.71 9.28
CA LYS A 112 -17.48 25.47 8.28
C LYS A 112 -17.43 24.78 6.91
N LEU A 113 -16.26 24.29 6.50
CA LEU A 113 -16.11 23.52 5.26
C LEU A 113 -16.91 22.22 5.33
N LEU A 114 -16.85 21.46 6.43
CA LEU A 114 -17.62 20.23 6.58
C LEU A 114 -19.14 20.46 6.44
N ARG A 115 -19.65 21.59 6.93
CA ARG A 115 -21.07 21.97 6.83
C ARG A 115 -21.53 22.25 5.40
N GLU A 116 -20.61 22.52 4.46
CA GLU A 116 -20.94 22.63 3.04
C GLU A 116 -21.24 21.25 2.40
N PHE A 117 -20.73 20.16 3.01
CA PHE A 117 -20.81 18.80 2.44
C PHE A 117 -21.59 17.81 3.32
N SER A 118 -22.04 18.21 4.51
CA SER A 118 -22.73 17.32 5.45
C SER A 118 -23.82 18.06 6.23
N SER A 119 -24.97 17.38 6.40
CA SER A 119 -26.09 17.85 7.25
C SER A 119 -25.88 17.54 8.74
N GLN A 120 -24.73 16.98 9.11
CA GLN A 120 -24.39 16.66 10.49
C GLN A 120 -24.40 17.93 11.37
N LYS A 121 -25.07 17.84 12.52
CA LYS A 121 -25.26 19.00 13.42
C LYS A 121 -23.98 19.34 14.18
N GLU A 122 -23.26 18.34 14.66
CA GLU A 122 -22.08 18.49 15.50
C GLU A 122 -20.92 17.67 14.94
N PHE A 123 -19.73 18.26 14.86
CA PHE A 123 -18.52 17.57 14.40
C PHE A 123 -17.56 17.38 15.57
N LYS A 124 -17.20 16.12 15.85
CA LYS A 124 -16.15 15.82 16.84
C LYS A 124 -14.80 16.23 16.28
N ARG A 125 -14.06 17.04 17.04
CA ARG A 125 -12.69 17.43 16.67
C ARG A 125 -11.79 16.21 16.57
N VAL A 126 -11.03 16.17 15.49
CA VAL A 126 -9.93 15.24 15.23
C VAL A 126 -8.75 16.05 14.70
N VAL A 127 -7.54 15.49 14.75
CA VAL A 127 -6.35 16.05 14.12
C VAL A 127 -5.96 15.13 12.97
N LEU A 128 -5.95 15.66 11.74
CA LEU A 128 -5.56 14.95 10.53
C LEU A 128 -4.14 15.39 10.15
N ARG A 129 -3.13 14.71 10.72
CA ARG A 129 -1.72 14.97 10.40
C ARG A 129 -1.47 14.54 8.96
N SER A 130 -1.24 15.51 8.08
CA SER A 130 -1.23 15.29 6.64
C SER A 130 0.16 15.39 6.02
N HIS A 131 0.49 14.39 5.19
CA HIS A 131 1.75 14.25 4.49
C HIS A 131 1.52 14.27 2.98
N LEU A 132 2.44 14.86 2.21
CA LEU A 132 2.47 14.72 0.75
C LEU A 132 3.52 13.68 0.36
N THR A 133 3.27 12.92 -0.70
CA THR A 133 4.27 12.01 -1.29
C THR A 133 5.31 12.72 -2.15
N ARG A 134 4.99 13.93 -2.63
CA ARG A 134 5.89 14.85 -3.32
C ARG A 134 5.40 16.28 -3.18
N GLU A 135 6.33 17.24 -3.20
CA GLU A 135 6.03 18.68 -3.14
C GLU A 135 6.35 19.40 -4.45
N ASP A 136 7.00 18.70 -5.38
CA ASP A 136 7.47 19.18 -6.68
C ASP A 136 7.10 18.20 -7.82
N ASN A 137 7.37 18.64 -9.04
CA ASN A 137 7.37 17.84 -10.26
C ASN A 137 8.79 17.81 -10.85
N TRP A 138 9.03 16.91 -11.80
CA TRP A 138 10.33 16.77 -12.45
C TRP A 138 10.84 18.08 -13.08
N ASP A 139 9.93 18.89 -13.65
CA ASP A 139 10.26 20.15 -14.31
C ASP A 139 10.56 21.29 -13.32
N ASP A 140 10.25 21.13 -12.03
CA ASP A 140 10.64 22.05 -10.96
C ASP A 140 12.09 21.80 -10.49
N ARG A 141 12.67 20.65 -10.83
CA ARG A 141 13.95 20.18 -10.25
C ARG A 141 15.20 20.57 -11.04
N GLY A 142 15.03 21.21 -12.20
CA GLY A 142 16.15 21.64 -13.06
C GLY A 142 16.94 20.48 -13.69
N LEU A 143 16.38 19.27 -13.71
CA LEU A 143 16.94 18.11 -14.42
C LEU A 143 16.33 18.01 -15.81
N SER A 144 17.12 17.59 -16.80
CA SER A 144 16.60 17.27 -18.13
C SER A 144 15.91 15.91 -18.14
N GLU A 145 15.03 15.68 -19.12
CA GLU A 145 14.36 14.38 -19.30
C GLU A 145 15.36 13.23 -19.52
N ASP A 146 16.53 13.53 -20.12
CA ASP A 146 17.57 12.53 -20.36
C ASP A 146 18.37 12.15 -19.10
N ASP A 147 18.24 12.91 -18.00
CA ASP A 147 18.94 12.61 -16.76
C ASP A 147 18.52 11.22 -16.22
N PRO A 148 19.47 10.33 -15.90
CA PRO A 148 19.16 8.99 -15.37
C PRO A 148 18.39 9.02 -14.03
N ASN A 149 18.43 10.15 -13.33
CA ASN A 149 17.84 10.35 -12.00
C ASN A 149 16.59 11.24 -12.00
N VAL A 150 16.11 11.68 -13.17
CA VAL A 150 14.95 12.58 -13.28
C VAL A 150 13.72 12.05 -12.53
N ASN A 151 13.52 10.72 -12.55
CA ASN A 151 12.36 10.07 -11.93
C ASN A 151 12.60 9.47 -10.55
N VAL A 152 13.82 9.54 -10.00
CA VAL A 152 14.18 8.90 -8.72
C VAL A 152 13.16 9.16 -7.59
N PRO A 153 12.71 10.40 -7.33
CA PRO A 153 11.75 10.66 -6.24
C PRO A 153 10.33 10.16 -6.53
N TYR A 154 10.01 9.85 -7.78
CA TYR A 154 8.65 9.63 -8.23
C TYR A 154 8.32 8.16 -8.48
N ARG A 155 9.34 7.28 -8.48
CA ARG A 155 9.21 5.83 -8.69
C ARG A 155 8.28 5.19 -7.65
N HIS A 156 7.49 4.22 -8.07
CA HIS A 156 6.51 3.55 -7.21
C HIS A 156 7.15 2.51 -6.28
N TYR A 157 8.01 1.65 -6.82
CA TYR A 157 8.66 0.55 -6.10
C TYR A 157 10.06 0.94 -5.63
N ASP A 158 10.57 0.19 -4.67
CA ASP A 158 11.95 0.35 -4.21
C ASP A 158 12.92 0.02 -5.33
N PHE A 159 14.01 0.77 -5.44
CA PHE A 159 14.96 0.65 -6.54
C PHE A 159 16.40 0.73 -6.03
N PRO A 160 17.38 0.16 -6.75
CA PRO A 160 18.78 0.29 -6.37
C PRO A 160 19.21 1.76 -6.42
N ASP A 161 19.94 2.21 -5.39
CA ASP A 161 20.50 3.55 -5.33
C ASP A 161 21.39 3.77 -6.58
N PRO A 162 21.11 4.79 -7.41
CA PRO A 162 21.91 5.09 -8.60
C PRO A 162 23.39 5.34 -8.31
N LYS A 163 23.73 5.77 -7.09
CA LYS A 163 25.11 6.02 -6.64
C LYS A 163 25.75 4.79 -5.99
N ASN A 164 24.94 3.89 -5.43
CA ASN A 164 25.41 2.65 -4.81
C ASN A 164 24.40 1.53 -4.99
N SER A 165 24.54 0.76 -6.06
CA SER A 165 23.60 -0.32 -6.41
C SER A 165 23.52 -1.47 -5.38
N SER A 166 24.37 -1.50 -4.35
CA SER A 166 24.26 -2.43 -3.22
C SER A 166 23.21 -2.01 -2.19
N ARG A 167 22.69 -0.77 -2.29
CA ARG A 167 21.67 -0.21 -1.40
C ARG A 167 20.37 -0.02 -2.18
N MET A 168 19.25 -0.26 -1.51
CA MET A 168 17.92 0.04 -2.03
C MET A 168 17.45 1.39 -1.49
N GLU A 169 16.90 2.22 -2.36
CA GLU A 169 16.15 3.42 -2.03
C GLU A 169 14.65 3.11 -1.97
N GLN A 170 13.95 3.85 -1.11
CA GLN A 170 12.51 3.73 -0.98
C GLN A 170 11.82 4.35 -2.19
N GLY A 171 10.96 3.56 -2.83
CA GLY A 171 9.94 4.09 -3.72
C GLY A 171 8.80 4.75 -2.94
N ARG A 172 7.90 5.38 -3.68
CA ARG A 172 6.75 6.10 -3.13
C ARG A 172 5.89 5.24 -2.20
N LEU A 173 5.64 3.98 -2.56
CA LEU A 173 4.81 3.09 -1.75
C LEU A 173 5.47 2.73 -0.42
N SER A 174 6.79 2.55 -0.40
CA SER A 174 7.54 2.29 0.83
C SER A 174 7.62 3.52 1.73
N TYR A 175 7.77 4.71 1.14
CA TYR A 175 7.65 5.97 1.87
C TYR A 175 6.28 6.08 2.54
N ILE A 176 5.19 5.86 1.81
CA ILE A 176 3.82 5.83 2.36
C ILE A 176 3.72 4.82 3.53
N ASN A 177 4.24 3.60 3.35
CA ASN A 177 4.21 2.56 4.39
C ASN A 177 5.01 2.96 5.64
N SER A 178 6.11 3.69 5.48
CA SER A 178 6.95 4.15 6.60
C SER A 178 6.20 5.11 7.53
N LEU A 179 5.24 5.86 7.00
CA LEU A 179 4.37 6.78 7.73
C LEU A 179 3.27 6.06 8.53
N LYS A 180 3.00 4.78 8.23
CA LYS A 180 1.94 3.96 8.86
C LYS A 180 0.56 4.67 8.92
N PRO A 181 0.08 5.26 7.81
CA PRO A 181 -1.11 6.09 7.83
C PRO A 181 -2.39 5.28 8.05
N GLN A 182 -3.41 5.93 8.60
CA GLN A 182 -4.76 5.38 8.67
C GLN A 182 -5.53 5.56 7.36
N LEU A 183 -5.15 6.57 6.55
CA LEU A 183 -5.74 6.81 5.23
C LEU A 183 -4.68 7.26 4.23
N VAL A 184 -4.76 6.71 3.02
CA VAL A 184 -4.01 7.19 1.86
C VAL A 184 -5.01 7.62 0.80
N VAL A 185 -4.89 8.86 0.32
CA VAL A 185 -5.72 9.42 -0.75
C VAL A 185 -4.82 9.72 -1.93
N SER A 186 -4.90 8.88 -2.97
CA SER A 186 -4.19 9.13 -4.22
C SER A 186 -5.10 9.87 -5.20
N ILE A 187 -4.64 11.00 -5.72
CA ILE A 187 -5.43 11.93 -6.54
C ILE A 187 -4.94 11.83 -7.98
N HIS A 188 -5.88 11.50 -8.87
CA HIS A 188 -5.67 11.31 -10.30
C HIS A 188 -6.80 11.98 -11.10
N LEU A 189 -6.55 12.22 -12.38
CA LEU A 189 -7.53 12.69 -13.34
C LEU A 189 -7.65 11.70 -14.49
N ASN A 190 -8.87 11.54 -15.01
CA ASN A 190 -9.10 10.80 -16.25
C ASN A 190 -9.82 11.73 -17.24
N PRO A 191 -9.57 11.59 -18.55
CA PRO A 191 -10.34 12.30 -19.54
C PRO A 191 -11.80 11.85 -19.47
N ALA A 192 -12.73 12.81 -19.50
CA ALA A 192 -14.12 12.52 -19.75
C ALA A 192 -14.28 12.10 -21.22
N GLY A 193 -15.09 11.07 -21.49
CA GLY A 193 -15.42 10.70 -22.87
C GLY A 193 -16.18 11.83 -23.58
N PRO A 194 -16.22 11.84 -24.93
CA PRO A 194 -16.99 12.82 -25.67
C PRO A 194 -18.44 12.90 -25.17
N LYS A 195 -18.94 14.12 -24.94
CA LYS A 195 -20.30 14.42 -24.42
C LYS A 195 -20.58 13.99 -22.98
N GLN A 196 -19.57 13.60 -22.21
CA GLN A 196 -19.72 13.40 -20.76
C GLN A 196 -19.39 14.70 -20.00
N SER A 197 -20.20 15.02 -19.00
CA SER A 197 -20.01 16.20 -18.12
C SER A 197 -18.82 16.06 -17.16
N GLY A 198 -18.13 14.92 -17.18
CA GLY A 198 -17.16 14.54 -16.16
C GLY A 198 -17.82 14.10 -14.85
N GLY A 199 -16.99 13.63 -13.92
CA GLY A 199 -17.40 13.16 -12.60
C GLY A 199 -16.20 12.71 -11.78
N MET A 200 -16.45 12.37 -10.51
CA MET A 200 -15.44 11.79 -9.62
C MET A 200 -15.81 10.35 -9.32
N ALA A 201 -14.80 9.47 -9.29
CA ALA A 201 -14.96 8.08 -8.87
C ALA A 201 -13.81 7.70 -7.93
N ALA A 202 -14.13 6.95 -6.88
CA ALA A 202 -13.13 6.33 -6.04
C ALA A 202 -12.69 5.01 -6.67
N VAL A 203 -11.38 4.83 -6.85
CA VAL A 203 -10.80 3.55 -7.24
C VAL A 203 -10.45 2.79 -5.97
N LEU A 204 -11.22 1.73 -5.70
CA LEU A 204 -11.00 0.84 -4.57
C LEU A 204 -10.65 -0.56 -5.09
N ALA A 205 -9.83 -1.29 -4.34
CA ALA A 205 -9.42 -2.63 -4.71
C ALA A 205 -10.12 -3.67 -3.82
N PRO A 206 -10.75 -4.73 -4.38
CA PRO A 206 -11.40 -5.80 -3.61
C PRO A 206 -10.45 -6.61 -2.73
N GLY A 207 -10.97 -7.25 -1.69
CA GLY A 207 -10.16 -8.08 -0.79
C GLY A 207 -9.86 -9.48 -1.33
N TYR A 208 -9.17 -10.27 -0.50
CA TYR A 208 -8.78 -11.64 -0.83
C TYR A 208 -9.98 -12.52 -1.22
N ARG A 209 -11.15 -12.39 -0.57
CA ARG A 209 -12.29 -13.28 -0.82
C ARG A 209 -12.85 -13.08 -2.23
N THR A 210 -12.95 -11.83 -2.69
CA THR A 210 -13.34 -11.51 -4.07
C THR A 210 -12.35 -12.15 -5.06
N PHE A 211 -11.05 -11.94 -4.87
CA PHE A 211 -10.04 -12.51 -5.75
C PHE A 211 -9.98 -14.04 -5.68
N ASP A 212 -10.14 -14.66 -4.52
CA ASP A 212 -10.18 -16.12 -4.37
C ASP A 212 -11.42 -16.74 -5.04
N GLN A 213 -12.55 -16.03 -5.04
CA GLN A 213 -13.72 -16.47 -5.82
C GLN A 213 -13.43 -16.46 -7.33
N MET A 214 -12.70 -15.45 -7.81
CA MET A 214 -12.25 -15.38 -9.21
C MET A 214 -11.21 -16.47 -9.52
N ARG A 215 -10.28 -16.73 -8.61
CA ARG A 215 -9.33 -17.86 -8.69
C ARG A 215 -10.05 -19.21 -8.85
N LYS A 216 -11.13 -19.45 -8.09
CA LYS A 216 -11.94 -20.68 -8.21
C LYS A 216 -12.56 -20.84 -9.59
N ILE A 217 -12.88 -19.74 -10.28
CA ILE A 217 -13.37 -19.81 -11.67
C ILE A 217 -12.27 -20.32 -12.59
N THR A 218 -11.05 -19.80 -12.48
CA THR A 218 -9.90 -20.28 -13.26
C THR A 218 -9.59 -21.76 -13.00
N LEU A 219 -9.73 -22.20 -11.75
CA LEU A 219 -9.53 -23.61 -11.37
C LEU A 219 -10.69 -24.54 -11.77
N GLY A 220 -11.75 -24.03 -12.40
CA GLY A 220 -12.95 -24.83 -12.71
C GLY A 220 -13.79 -25.22 -11.49
N GLN A 221 -13.50 -24.66 -10.31
CA GLN A 221 -14.20 -24.90 -9.06
C GLN A 221 -15.45 -24.00 -8.91
N ALA A 222 -15.59 -22.99 -9.77
CA ALA A 222 -16.77 -22.14 -9.87
C ALA A 222 -17.08 -21.82 -11.34
N LYS A 223 -18.36 -21.56 -11.65
CA LYS A 223 -18.78 -21.11 -12.98
C LYS A 223 -18.51 -19.61 -13.15
N PRO A 224 -18.28 -19.10 -14.39
CA PRO A 224 -18.12 -17.67 -14.65
C PRO A 224 -19.26 -16.79 -14.11
N SER A 225 -20.48 -17.32 -14.01
CA SER A 225 -21.63 -16.61 -13.42
C SER A 225 -21.44 -16.24 -11.94
N ALA A 226 -20.48 -16.84 -11.24
CA ALA A 226 -20.14 -16.44 -9.88
C ALA A 226 -19.58 -15.02 -9.81
N TYR A 227 -18.86 -14.55 -10.83
CA TYR A 227 -18.37 -13.17 -10.90
C TYR A 227 -19.53 -12.17 -10.79
N ARG A 228 -20.61 -12.40 -11.54
CA ARG A 228 -21.79 -11.52 -11.58
C ARG A 228 -22.56 -11.44 -10.26
N LYS A 229 -22.23 -12.29 -9.28
CA LYS A 229 -22.79 -12.26 -7.92
C LYS A 229 -21.89 -11.54 -6.92
N LEU A 230 -20.69 -11.11 -7.34
CA LEU A 230 -19.78 -10.37 -6.48
C LEU A 230 -20.23 -8.89 -6.41
N PRO A 231 -20.15 -8.26 -5.22
CA PRO A 231 -20.52 -6.85 -5.03
C PRO A 231 -19.78 -5.89 -5.97
N TRP A 232 -18.57 -6.26 -6.38
CA TRP A 232 -17.69 -5.46 -7.23
C TRP A 232 -17.99 -5.55 -8.72
N SER A 233 -18.82 -6.51 -9.15
CA SER A 233 -18.95 -6.86 -10.58
C SER A 233 -19.63 -5.80 -11.44
N CYS A 234 -20.41 -4.90 -10.83
CA CYS A 234 -21.13 -3.84 -11.54
C CYS A 234 -20.26 -2.62 -11.88
N CYS A 235 -19.11 -2.47 -11.22
CA CYS A 235 -18.29 -1.26 -11.27
C CYS A 235 -16.81 -1.54 -11.59
N TRP A 236 -16.47 -2.75 -12.04
CA TRP A 236 -15.09 -3.06 -12.41
C TRP A 236 -14.64 -2.21 -13.60
N LEU A 237 -13.52 -1.52 -13.43
CA LEU A 237 -13.01 -0.59 -14.42
C LEU A 237 -12.54 -1.34 -15.68
N ARG A 238 -13.09 -0.99 -16.84
CA ARG A 238 -12.62 -1.49 -18.14
C ARG A 238 -11.52 -0.59 -18.67
N ASN A 239 -10.27 -1.01 -18.50
CA ASN A 239 -9.08 -0.26 -18.91
C ASN A 239 -8.34 -0.88 -20.11
N GLN A 240 -8.78 -2.04 -20.61
CA GLN A 240 -8.15 -2.74 -21.72
C GLN A 240 -9.10 -2.78 -22.93
N PRO A 241 -8.72 -2.19 -24.09
CA PRO A 241 -9.53 -2.24 -25.30
C PRO A 241 -9.83 -3.69 -25.74
N GLY A 242 -11.10 -3.95 -26.08
CA GLY A 242 -11.56 -5.26 -26.54
C GLY A 242 -11.73 -6.31 -25.44
N TRP A 243 -11.61 -5.92 -24.16
CA TRP A 243 -11.85 -6.79 -23.01
C TRP A 243 -13.14 -6.36 -22.30
N SER A 244 -13.92 -7.34 -21.85
CA SER A 244 -15.05 -7.17 -20.93
C SER A 244 -14.55 -6.84 -19.52
N ASP A 245 -15.45 -6.32 -18.70
CA ASP A 245 -15.19 -6.10 -17.27
C ASP A 245 -14.77 -7.39 -16.55
N TYR A 246 -15.41 -8.51 -16.89
CA TYR A 246 -15.04 -9.84 -16.39
C TYR A 246 -13.60 -10.23 -16.77
N GLU A 247 -13.21 -10.05 -18.04
CA GLU A 247 -11.85 -10.38 -18.49
C GLU A 247 -10.80 -9.49 -17.81
N VAL A 248 -11.09 -8.20 -17.61
CA VAL A 248 -10.20 -7.30 -16.85
C VAL A 248 -10.12 -7.72 -15.39
N ALA A 249 -11.26 -8.07 -14.77
CA ALA A 249 -11.29 -8.56 -13.39
C ALA A 249 -10.49 -9.86 -13.20
N MET A 250 -10.53 -10.76 -14.18
CA MET A 250 -9.65 -11.93 -14.20
C MET A 250 -8.17 -11.52 -14.30
N ALA A 251 -7.80 -10.61 -15.19
CA ALA A 251 -6.42 -10.13 -15.29
C ALA A 251 -5.91 -9.49 -13.99
N ASP A 252 -6.73 -8.66 -13.34
CA ASP A 252 -6.39 -8.06 -12.04
C ASP A 252 -6.26 -9.12 -10.94
N THR A 253 -7.08 -10.16 -10.97
CA THR A 253 -6.96 -11.32 -10.07
C THR A 253 -5.61 -12.04 -10.26
N TRP A 254 -5.19 -12.23 -11.51
CA TRP A 254 -3.88 -12.80 -11.80
C TRP A 254 -2.73 -11.89 -11.33
N VAL A 255 -2.86 -10.57 -11.45
CA VAL A 255 -1.85 -9.65 -10.90
C VAL A 255 -1.76 -9.78 -9.40
N TYR A 256 -2.92 -9.88 -8.73
CA TYR A 256 -2.99 -10.00 -7.28
C TYR A 256 -2.26 -11.25 -6.76
N PHE A 257 -2.45 -12.41 -7.39
CA PHE A 257 -1.83 -13.67 -6.94
C PHE A 257 -0.45 -13.95 -7.52
N HIS A 258 -0.22 -13.60 -8.79
CA HIS A 258 0.95 -14.05 -9.55
C HIS A 258 1.88 -12.91 -9.97
N GLY A 259 1.42 -11.65 -9.89
CA GLY A 259 2.19 -10.52 -10.39
C GLY A 259 2.18 -10.36 -11.91
N TYR A 260 1.37 -11.12 -12.64
CA TYR A 260 1.22 -11.01 -14.10
C TYR A 260 -0.25 -10.84 -14.46
N TRP A 261 -0.54 -10.20 -15.60
CA TRP A 261 -1.87 -10.37 -16.20
C TRP A 261 -2.05 -11.82 -16.67
N THR A 262 -3.29 -12.22 -16.96
CA THR A 262 -3.56 -13.44 -17.73
C THR A 262 -3.64 -13.14 -19.22
N ASN A 263 -3.47 -14.18 -20.05
CA ASN A 263 -3.97 -14.15 -21.42
C ASN A 263 -5.50 -13.95 -21.44
N LYS A 264 -6.07 -13.54 -22.57
CA LYS A 264 -7.52 -13.29 -22.70
C LYS A 264 -8.39 -14.53 -22.41
N LYS A 265 -7.86 -15.73 -22.62
CA LYS A 265 -8.55 -17.00 -22.35
C LYS A 265 -8.61 -17.36 -20.86
N ASN A 266 -7.92 -16.61 -20.00
CA ASN A 266 -7.81 -16.88 -18.58
C ASN A 266 -7.22 -18.27 -18.26
N THR A 267 -6.19 -18.69 -18.99
CA THR A 267 -5.58 -20.03 -18.81
C THR A 267 -4.14 -20.01 -18.32
N GLU A 268 -3.42 -18.91 -18.57
CA GLU A 268 -1.98 -18.82 -18.30
C GLU A 268 -1.55 -17.35 -18.11
N PRO A 269 -0.43 -17.11 -17.42
CA PRO A 269 0.08 -15.76 -17.23
C PRO A 269 0.56 -15.18 -18.56
N TRP A 270 0.23 -13.92 -18.81
CA TRP A 270 0.76 -13.13 -19.90
C TRP A 270 2.11 -12.54 -19.47
N LEU A 271 3.20 -13.23 -19.83
CA LEU A 271 4.55 -12.94 -19.33
C LEU A 271 5.05 -11.53 -19.70
N GLU A 272 4.67 -11.00 -20.87
CA GLU A 272 5.00 -9.63 -21.30
C GLU A 272 4.24 -8.55 -20.50
N LYS A 273 3.24 -8.95 -19.71
CA LYS A 273 2.46 -8.07 -18.82
C LYS A 273 2.82 -8.34 -17.35
N ASN A 274 4.12 -8.39 -17.08
CA ASN A 274 4.68 -8.45 -15.73
C ASN A 274 4.37 -7.16 -14.95
N ARG A 275 3.80 -7.31 -13.76
CA ARG A 275 3.49 -6.24 -12.80
C ARG A 275 4.22 -6.44 -11.46
N GLY A 276 5.05 -7.48 -11.36
CA GLY A 276 5.81 -7.84 -10.18
C GLY A 276 4.96 -8.43 -9.06
N PHE A 277 5.59 -9.19 -8.17
CA PHE A 277 5.02 -9.58 -6.88
C PHE A 277 4.97 -8.36 -5.96
N ARG A 278 3.99 -7.46 -6.21
CA ARG A 278 3.94 -6.08 -5.70
C ARG A 278 4.20 -5.96 -4.19
N TYR A 279 3.70 -6.92 -3.42
CA TYR A 279 3.85 -6.95 -1.98
C TYR A 279 5.30 -7.17 -1.50
N ASN A 280 6.21 -7.63 -2.36
CA ASN A 280 7.63 -7.73 -2.08
C ASN A 280 8.50 -6.75 -2.89
N MET A 281 7.89 -5.93 -3.75
CA MET A 281 8.58 -4.84 -4.48
C MET A 281 8.74 -3.56 -3.63
N ILE A 282 8.27 -3.60 -2.39
CA ILE A 282 8.19 -2.48 -1.47
C ILE A 282 8.63 -2.91 -0.07
N THR A 283 9.15 -1.96 0.69
CA THR A 283 9.54 -2.14 2.09
C THR A 283 8.34 -1.90 3.00
N TRP A 284 7.97 -2.93 3.78
CA TRP A 284 6.91 -2.89 4.79
C TRP A 284 6.94 -4.16 5.66
N ARG A 285 6.18 -4.16 6.76
CA ARG A 285 6.21 -5.24 7.76
C ARG A 285 5.69 -6.62 7.31
N TYR A 286 5.05 -6.69 6.13
CA TYR A 286 4.43 -7.91 5.62
C TYR A 286 5.12 -8.46 4.38
N ALA A 287 6.21 -7.83 3.92
CA ALA A 287 7.07 -8.41 2.90
C ALA A 287 7.63 -9.74 3.38
N ASP A 288 7.95 -10.62 2.45
CA ASP A 288 8.66 -11.85 2.75
C ASP A 288 10.14 -11.58 3.09
N GLU A 289 10.78 -12.57 3.68
CA GLU A 289 12.17 -12.45 4.13
C GLU A 289 13.14 -12.23 2.95
N PRO A 290 14.29 -11.56 3.17
CA PRO A 290 15.30 -11.35 2.14
C PRO A 290 15.71 -12.67 1.45
N GLY A 291 15.85 -12.64 0.12
CA GLY A 291 16.13 -13.83 -0.69
C GLY A 291 14.89 -14.43 -1.37
N TRP A 292 13.70 -13.89 -1.10
CA TRP A 292 12.45 -14.30 -1.74
C TRP A 292 12.53 -14.28 -3.27
N GLU A 293 13.31 -13.36 -3.86
CA GLU A 293 13.48 -13.20 -5.29
C GLU A 293 14.10 -14.45 -5.93
N LYS A 294 14.97 -15.17 -5.19
CA LYS A 294 15.57 -16.42 -5.64
C LYS A 294 14.56 -17.55 -5.64
N GLU A 295 13.65 -17.57 -4.68
CA GLU A 295 12.56 -18.56 -4.64
C GLU A 295 11.54 -18.28 -5.74
N ALA A 296 11.18 -17.01 -5.95
CA ALA A 296 10.29 -16.60 -7.04
C ALA A 296 10.87 -16.96 -8.41
N ALA A 297 12.19 -16.79 -8.61
CA ALA A 297 12.87 -17.14 -9.86
C ALA A 297 12.78 -18.64 -10.22
N LYS A 298 12.59 -19.53 -9.23
CA LYS A 298 12.43 -20.98 -9.49
C LYS A 298 11.09 -21.33 -10.13
N LYS A 299 10.08 -20.44 -10.05
CA LYS A 299 8.73 -20.65 -10.61
C LYS A 299 8.07 -21.96 -10.16
N GLY A 300 8.40 -22.42 -8.95
CA GLY A 300 7.84 -23.64 -8.36
C GLY A 300 6.55 -23.40 -7.58
N PRO A 301 5.96 -24.46 -6.98
CA PRO A 301 4.83 -24.34 -6.08
C PRO A 301 5.13 -23.45 -4.88
N GLY A 302 4.13 -22.65 -4.45
CA GLY A 302 4.30 -21.69 -3.36
C GLY A 302 3.63 -20.33 -3.64
N PRO A 303 4.01 -19.27 -2.91
CA PRO A 303 3.40 -17.94 -3.02
C PRO A 303 3.78 -17.18 -4.31
N TYR A 304 4.75 -17.70 -5.08
CA TYR A 304 5.22 -17.13 -6.35
C TYR A 304 4.93 -18.02 -7.57
N ALA A 305 4.11 -19.08 -7.40
CA ALA A 305 3.81 -19.99 -8.49
C ALA A 305 3.14 -19.25 -9.65
N LEU A 306 3.40 -19.68 -10.89
CA LEU A 306 2.79 -19.10 -12.09
C LEU A 306 1.49 -19.79 -12.53
N LYS A 307 1.06 -20.82 -11.77
CA LYS A 307 -0.18 -21.55 -11.99
C LYS A 307 -1.00 -21.60 -10.71
N TYR A 308 -2.30 -21.41 -10.82
CA TYR A 308 -3.19 -21.47 -9.65
C TYR A 308 -3.22 -22.83 -8.94
N SER A 309 -2.98 -23.93 -9.65
CA SER A 309 -2.92 -25.27 -9.05
C SER A 309 -1.71 -25.46 -8.13
N GLU A 310 -0.67 -24.67 -8.35
CA GLU A 310 0.60 -24.72 -7.62
C GLU A 310 0.72 -23.56 -6.61
N PHE A 311 -0.15 -22.54 -6.73
CA PHE A 311 -0.17 -21.37 -5.86
C PHE A 311 -0.62 -21.71 -4.45
N ARG A 312 0.13 -21.20 -3.48
CA ARG A 312 -0.17 -21.34 -2.05
C ARG A 312 -0.10 -19.95 -1.40
N PRO A 313 -1.19 -19.47 -0.77
CA PRO A 313 -1.21 -18.17 -0.08
C PRO A 313 -0.48 -18.29 1.27
N GLU A 314 0.83 -18.43 1.23
CA GLU A 314 1.72 -18.64 2.38
C GLU A 314 2.58 -17.41 2.63
N GLY A 315 2.75 -17.00 3.88
CA GLY A 315 3.58 -15.86 4.27
C GLY A 315 2.78 -14.71 4.88
N ARG A 316 3.50 -13.75 5.47
CA ARG A 316 2.91 -12.67 6.29
C ARG A 316 1.91 -11.82 5.53
N PHE A 317 2.18 -11.56 4.24
CA PHE A 317 1.27 -10.84 3.36
C PHE A 317 -0.06 -11.58 3.21
N TRP A 318 -0.02 -12.86 2.89
CA TRP A 318 -1.21 -13.67 2.62
C TRP A 318 -2.03 -13.96 3.87
N ASP A 319 -1.37 -14.12 5.03
CA ASP A 319 -2.06 -14.25 6.31
C ASP A 319 -2.82 -12.97 6.68
N ARG A 320 -2.21 -11.81 6.42
CA ARG A 320 -2.89 -10.52 6.56
C ARG A 320 -4.06 -10.40 5.59
N GLU A 321 -3.86 -10.64 4.30
CA GLU A 321 -4.92 -10.47 3.29
C GLU A 321 -6.15 -11.35 3.55
N ARG A 322 -5.97 -12.51 4.20
CA ARG A 322 -7.05 -13.42 4.59
C ARG A 322 -7.70 -13.09 5.95
N SER A 323 -7.19 -12.10 6.67
CA SER A 323 -7.65 -11.76 8.02
C SER A 323 -8.98 -10.98 8.03
N GLU A 324 -9.71 -11.06 9.15
CA GLU A 324 -10.94 -10.30 9.36
C GLU A 324 -10.75 -8.78 9.25
N PRO A 325 -9.69 -8.16 9.80
CA PRO A 325 -9.45 -6.73 9.60
C PRO A 325 -9.38 -6.31 8.12
N GLU A 326 -8.76 -7.12 7.25
CA GLU A 326 -8.74 -6.83 5.81
C GLU A 326 -10.10 -6.99 5.15
N PHE A 327 -10.88 -7.98 5.58
CA PHE A 327 -12.26 -8.13 5.15
C PHE A 327 -13.11 -6.92 5.56
N TRP A 328 -13.03 -6.44 6.80
CA TRP A 328 -13.76 -5.26 7.26
C TRP A 328 -13.38 -4.00 6.50
N ARG A 329 -12.09 -3.83 6.23
CA ARG A 329 -11.55 -2.67 5.53
C ARG A 329 -12.00 -2.59 4.08
N ARG A 330 -12.08 -3.74 3.39
CA ARG A 330 -12.24 -3.76 1.92
C ARG A 330 -13.60 -4.24 1.46
N GLU A 331 -14.25 -5.15 2.17
CA GLU A 331 -15.41 -5.87 1.62
C GLU A 331 -16.67 -5.77 2.49
N ALA A 332 -16.57 -5.64 3.81
CA ALA A 332 -17.74 -5.74 4.69
C ALA A 332 -18.84 -4.68 4.43
N ALA A 333 -18.45 -3.50 3.91
CA ALA A 333 -19.37 -2.41 3.58
C ALA A 333 -19.85 -2.44 2.12
N VAL A 334 -19.32 -3.34 1.28
CA VAL A 334 -19.64 -3.43 -0.14
C VAL A 334 -20.76 -4.44 -0.30
N ARG A 335 -21.95 -3.97 -0.69
CA ARG A 335 -23.17 -4.79 -0.81
C ARG A 335 -23.52 -5.06 -2.26
#